data_AF-A0A837HD77-F1
#
_entry.id   AF-A0A837HD77-F1
#
_cell.length_a   1.000
_cell.length_b   1.000
_cell.length_c   1.000
_cell.angle_alpha   90.00
_cell.angle_beta   90.00
_cell.angle_gamma   90.00
#
_symmetry.space_group_name_H-M   'P 1'
#
loop_
_entity.id
_entity.type
_entity.pdbx_description
1 polymer ?
#
loop_
_entity_poly.entity_id
_entity_poly.type
_entity_poly.pdbx_seq_one_letter_code
_entity_poly.pdbx_strand_id
1 'polypeptide(L)'
;MSTYYKKHELSLSLNGDKIQHIARNASGVVVFRESSEKALKRAIDGTSKEATKEVIVSEPVTEEEIFAPTQKRVTRGSDGKFISKSQLDTDEDLKKKSFWNKLTS
;
A
#
# COMPACT_ATOMS: atom_id res chain seq x y z
N MET A 1 -6.61 34.85 -6.65
CA MET A 1 -5.50 35.13 -7.57
C MET A 1 -4.64 33.87 -7.62
N SER A 2 -4.73 33.09 -8.71
CA SER A 2 -3.92 31.88 -8.85
C SER A 2 -2.58 32.24 -9.48
N THR A 3 -1.48 31.80 -8.89
CA THR A 3 -0.14 32.04 -9.42
C THR A 3 0.38 30.75 -10.06
N TYR A 4 0.88 30.81 -11.28
CA TYR A 4 1.42 29.63 -11.96
C TYR A 4 2.92 29.50 -11.73
N TYR A 5 3.38 28.27 -11.47
CA TYR A 5 4.79 27.93 -11.32
C TYR A 5 5.11 26.60 -11.99
N LYS A 6 6.02 26.60 -12.96
CA LYS A 6 6.48 25.39 -13.69
C LYS A 6 5.34 24.42 -14.07
N LYS A 7 4.33 24.93 -14.79
CA LYS A 7 3.13 24.20 -15.24
C LYS A 7 2.19 23.71 -14.13
N HIS A 8 2.37 24.20 -12.90
CA HIS A 8 1.46 23.95 -11.79
C HIS A 8 0.74 25.23 -11.38
N GLU A 9 -0.53 25.11 -11.04
CA GLU A 9 -1.30 26.20 -10.46
C GLU A 9 -1.11 26.19 -8.93
N LEU A 10 -0.58 27.28 -8.38
CA LEU A 10 -0.42 27.47 -6.94
C LEU A 10 -1.65 28.17 -6.39
N SER A 11 -2.19 27.62 -5.30
CA SER A 11 -3.33 28.19 -4.58
C SER A 11 -3.23 27.90 -3.09
N LEU A 12 -4.05 28.60 -2.31
CA LEU A 12 -4.22 28.34 -0.89
C LEU A 12 -5.44 27.46 -0.67
N SER A 13 -5.31 26.47 0.21
CA SER A 13 -6.42 25.63 0.65
C SER A 13 -6.58 25.77 2.15
N LEU A 14 -7.84 25.88 2.58
CA LEU A 14 -8.17 25.71 4.00
C LEU A 14 -8.20 24.20 4.30
N ASN A 15 -7.54 23.78 5.37
CA ASN A 15 -7.56 22.41 5.85
C ASN A 15 -7.81 22.43 7.36
N GLY A 16 -9.09 22.36 7.75
CA GLY A 16 -9.53 22.70 9.09
C GLY A 16 -9.19 24.16 9.42
N ASP A 17 -8.51 24.39 10.54
CA ASP A 17 -8.12 25.74 10.97
C ASP A 17 -6.78 26.21 10.38
N LYS A 18 -6.16 25.43 9.49
CA LYS A 18 -4.84 25.74 8.92
C LYS A 18 -4.93 26.08 7.45
N ILE A 19 -4.20 27.12 7.04
CA ILE A 19 -4.01 27.45 5.63
C ILE A 19 -2.80 26.66 5.11
N GLN A 20 -3.01 25.89 4.04
CA GLN A 20 -1.97 25.15 3.34
C GLN A 20 -1.77 25.70 1.93
N HIS A 21 -0.53 25.65 1.45
CA HIS A 21 -0.18 25.99 0.09
C HIS A 21 -0.23 24.72 -0.76
N ILE A 22 -0.98 24.75 -1.85
CA ILE A 22 -1.20 23.59 -2.71
C ILE A 22 -0.79 23.90 -4.16
N ALA A 23 -0.31 22.87 -4.86
CA ALA A 23 -0.01 22.95 -6.29
C ALA A 23 -0.85 21.92 -7.05
N ARG A 24 -1.51 22.36 -8.11
CA ARG A 24 -2.33 21.52 -9.00
C ARG A 24 -1.66 21.31 -10.35
N ASN A 25 -1.82 20.12 -10.93
CA ASN A 25 -1.39 19.86 -12.31
C ASN A 25 -2.37 20.45 -13.32
N ALA A 26 -2.09 20.28 -14.62
CA ALA A 26 -2.94 20.75 -15.71
C ALA A 26 -4.38 20.16 -15.68
N SER A 27 -4.55 19.00 -15.05
CA SER A 27 -5.86 18.35 -14.86
C SER A 27 -6.62 18.86 -13.62
N GLY A 28 -6.06 19.84 -12.89
CA GLY A 28 -6.64 20.38 -11.66
C GLY A 28 -6.46 19.51 -10.42
N VAL A 29 -5.72 18.40 -10.51
CA VAL A 29 -5.46 17.49 -9.38
C VAL A 29 -4.35 18.06 -8.52
N VAL A 30 -4.55 18.05 -7.19
CA VAL A 30 -3.54 18.49 -6.23
C VAL A 30 -2.41 17.48 -6.15
N VAL A 31 -1.21 17.88 -6.57
CA VAL A 31 -0.01 17.03 -6.60
C VAL A 31 0.89 17.28 -5.40
N PHE A 32 0.96 18.54 -4.93
CA PHE A 32 1.79 18.91 -3.79
C PHE A 32 0.98 19.70 -2.77
N ARG A 33 1.28 19.49 -1.47
CA ARG A 33 0.69 20.20 -0.33
C ARG A 33 1.78 20.52 0.66
N GLU A 34 1.92 21.79 1.02
CA GLU A 34 2.96 22.24 1.92
C GLU A 34 2.48 23.34 2.87
N SER A 35 3.24 23.53 3.95
CA SER A 35 2.96 24.57 4.95
C SER A 35 3.28 25.99 4.46
N SER A 36 4.17 26.13 3.48
CA SER A 36 4.60 27.44 2.93
C SER A 36 4.83 27.39 1.42
N GLU A 37 4.67 28.54 0.76
CA GLU A 37 4.95 28.68 -0.68
C GLU A 37 6.39 28.32 -1.04
N LYS A 38 7.36 28.66 -0.19
CA LYS A 38 8.79 28.37 -0.41
C LYS A 38 9.07 26.87 -0.38
N ALA A 39 8.46 26.13 0.55
CA ALA A 39 8.55 24.67 0.60
C ALA A 39 7.89 24.04 -0.63
N LEU A 40 6.72 24.55 -1.03
CA LEU A 40 5.99 24.06 -2.21
C LEU A 40 6.80 24.20 -3.50
N LYS A 41 7.42 25.35 -3.73
CA LYS A 41 8.30 25.57 -4.90
C LYS A 41 9.51 24.65 -4.90
N ARG A 42 10.13 24.43 -3.73
CA ARG A 42 11.25 23.48 -3.60
C ARG A 42 10.85 22.04 -3.93
N ALA A 43 9.66 21.60 -3.51
CA ALA A 43 9.14 20.28 -3.85
C ALA A 43 8.94 20.14 -5.37
N ILE A 44 8.34 21.15 -6.02
CA ILE A 44 8.19 21.17 -7.49
C ILE A 44 9.56 21.15 -8.19
N ASP A 45 10.53 21.89 -7.66
CA ASP A 45 11.90 21.91 -8.21
C ASP A 45 12.63 20.57 -8.03
N GLY A 46 12.39 19.86 -6.94
CA GLY A 46 12.94 18.53 -6.65
C GLY A 46 12.47 17.48 -7.65
N THR A 47 11.16 17.45 -7.93
CA THR A 47 10.59 16.48 -8.90
C THR A 47 11.12 16.66 -10.32
N SER A 48 11.49 17.89 -10.71
CA SER A 48 12.11 18.14 -12.02
C SER A 48 13.51 17.53 -12.14
N LYS A 49 14.20 17.32 -11.01
CA LYS A 49 15.54 16.73 -10.96
C LYS A 49 15.50 15.21 -10.77
N GLU A 50 14.48 14.69 -10.09
CA GLU A 50 14.29 13.25 -9.91
C GLU A 50 13.83 12.55 -11.20
N ALA A 51 13.14 13.27 -12.09
CA ALA A 51 12.74 12.74 -13.40
C ALA A 51 13.93 12.33 -14.30
N THR A 52 15.16 12.81 -14.04
CA THR A 52 16.36 12.41 -14.79
C THR A 52 17.26 11.45 -14.04
N LYS A 53 16.96 11.05 -12.80
CA LYS A 53 17.90 10.23 -12.03
C LYS A 53 17.35 9.01 -11.32
N GLU A 54 16.08 8.92 -10.93
CA GLU A 54 15.66 7.80 -10.08
C GLU A 54 14.23 7.34 -10.38
N VAL A 55 14.08 6.56 -11.46
CA VAL A 55 13.34 5.29 -11.34
C VAL A 55 14.19 4.39 -10.44
N ILE A 56 14.24 4.71 -9.15
CA ILE A 56 14.55 3.73 -8.10
C ILE A 56 13.15 3.34 -7.63
N VAL A 57 12.54 2.38 -8.32
CA VAL A 57 12.44 1.03 -7.77
C VAL A 57 12.03 1.13 -6.30
N SER A 58 10.76 1.51 -6.09
CA SER A 58 9.97 0.73 -5.14
C SER A 58 10.26 -0.73 -5.47
N GLU A 59 10.79 -1.45 -4.48
CA GLU A 59 11.16 -2.87 -4.52
C GLU A 59 10.27 -3.67 -5.50
N PRO A 60 10.81 -4.66 -6.22
CA PRO A 60 10.00 -5.49 -7.10
C PRO A 60 8.88 -6.09 -6.26
N VAL A 61 7.66 -5.61 -6.53
CA VAL A 61 6.42 -6.28 -6.14
C VAL A 61 6.53 -7.64 -6.80
N THR A 62 6.85 -8.66 -6.01
CA THR A 62 6.67 -10.05 -6.40
C THR A 62 5.19 -10.21 -6.74
N GLU A 63 4.90 -10.18 -8.03
CA GLU A 63 3.65 -10.65 -8.59
C GLU A 63 3.56 -12.14 -8.28
N GLU A 64 2.87 -12.49 -7.19
CA GLU A 64 2.17 -13.76 -6.98
C GLU A 64 1.61 -13.75 -5.56
N GLU A 65 0.37 -13.29 -5.39
CA GLU A 65 -0.66 -14.04 -4.64
C GLU A 65 -1.97 -13.24 -4.58
N ILE A 66 -2.90 -13.68 -5.42
CA ILE A 66 -4.33 -13.51 -5.19
C ILE A 66 -4.65 -14.34 -3.93
N PHE A 67 -4.68 -13.78 -2.71
CA PHE A 67 -5.19 -14.55 -1.56
C PHE A 67 -6.02 -13.73 -0.57
N ALA A 68 -7.33 -13.85 -0.78
CA ALA A 68 -8.46 -13.92 0.16
C ALA A 68 -8.46 -13.12 1.48
N PRO A 69 -9.61 -12.56 1.89
CA PRO A 69 -9.77 -11.96 3.21
C PRO A 69 -9.40 -12.99 4.30
N THR A 70 -8.44 -12.64 5.16
CA THR A 70 -8.01 -13.47 6.30
C THR A 70 -9.11 -13.49 7.37
N GLN A 71 -10.20 -14.20 7.09
CA GLN A 71 -11.15 -14.60 8.11
C GLN A 71 -10.39 -15.52 9.07
N LYS A 72 -10.10 -15.03 10.29
CA LYS A 72 -9.62 -15.86 11.39
C LYS A 72 -10.71 -16.88 11.73
N ARG A 73 -10.76 -17.98 10.96
CA ARG A 73 -11.72 -19.06 11.12
C ARG A 73 -11.34 -19.84 12.36
N VAL A 74 -12.12 -19.69 13.41
CA VAL A 74 -11.99 -20.53 14.61
C VAL A 74 -12.54 -21.91 14.25
N THR A 75 -11.67 -22.91 14.14
CA THR A 75 -12.05 -24.29 13.87
C THR A 75 -12.48 -24.98 15.16
N ARG A 76 -13.57 -25.76 15.08
CA ARG A 76 -14.03 -26.63 16.16
C ARG A 76 -13.69 -28.07 15.81
N GLY A 77 -13.22 -28.84 16.78
CA GLY A 77 -13.02 -30.28 16.64
C GLY A 77 -14.33 -31.06 16.58
N SER A 78 -14.25 -32.38 16.35
CA SER A 78 -15.40 -33.31 16.40
C SER A 78 -16.18 -33.20 17.70
N ASP A 79 -15.49 -32.87 18.78
CA ASP A 79 -16.03 -32.80 20.13
C ASP A 79 -16.64 -31.41 20.44
N GLY A 80 -16.76 -30.54 19.43
CA GLY A 80 -17.32 -29.18 19.56
C GLY A 80 -16.38 -28.17 20.25
N LYS A 81 -15.24 -28.62 20.78
CA LYS A 81 -14.24 -27.77 21.42
C LYS A 81 -13.42 -27.00 20.38
N PHE A 82 -13.01 -25.78 20.74
CA PHE A 82 -12.12 -24.99 19.90
C PHE A 82 -10.71 -25.57 19.92
N ILE A 83 -10.14 -25.77 18.74
CA ILE A 83 -8.78 -26.31 18.57
C ILE A 83 -7.82 -25.17 18.22
N SER A 84 -6.65 -25.20 18.84
CA SER A 84 -5.58 -24.24 18.53
C SER A 84 -4.90 -24.61 17.21
N LYS A 85 -4.28 -23.63 16.55
CA LYS A 85 -3.59 -23.84 15.26
C LYS A 85 -2.51 -24.93 15.32
N SER A 86 -1.76 -25.01 16.42
CA SER A 86 -0.70 -26.01 16.59
C SER A 86 -1.21 -27.46 16.57
N GLN A 87 -2.44 -27.70 17.06
CA GLN A 87 -3.06 -29.03 16.97
C GLN A 87 -3.56 -29.33 15.56
N LEU A 88 -4.09 -28.33 14.85
CA LEU A 88 -4.57 -28.47 13.47
C LEU A 88 -3.44 -28.87 12.51
N ASP A 89 -2.29 -28.21 12.62
CA ASP A 89 -1.15 -28.43 11.72
C ASP A 89 -0.59 -29.86 11.85
N THR A 90 -0.62 -30.41 13.07
CA THR A 90 -0.14 -31.78 13.35
C THR A 90 -1.03 -32.85 12.69
N ASP A 91 -2.36 -32.65 12.71
CA ASP A 91 -3.31 -33.58 12.09
C ASP A 91 -3.28 -33.51 10.54
N GLU A 92 -3.03 -32.34 9.98
CA GLU A 92 -2.90 -32.19 8.52
C GLU A 92 -1.66 -32.89 7.97
N ASP A 93 -0.52 -32.80 8.66
CA ASP A 93 0.72 -33.42 8.22
C ASP A 93 0.65 -34.95 8.24
N LEU A 94 -0.06 -35.53 9.21
CA LEU A 94 -0.33 -36.97 9.26
C LEU A 94 -1.21 -37.44 8.10
N LYS A 95 -2.24 -36.66 7.74
CA LYS A 95 -3.11 -36.97 6.58
C LYS A 95 -2.37 -36.83 5.26
N LYS A 96 -1.55 -35.79 5.10
CA LYS A 96 -0.76 -35.56 3.88
C LYS A 96 0.24 -36.70 3.65
N LYS A 97 0.94 -37.18 4.68
CA LYS A 97 1.83 -38.36 4.57
C LYS A 97 1.07 -39.62 4.13
N SER A 98 -0.12 -39.87 4.69
CA SER A 98 -0.94 -41.03 4.29
C SER A 98 -1.49 -40.93 2.86
N PHE A 99 -1.68 -39.71 2.35
CA PHE A 99 -2.16 -39.48 0.98
C PHE A 99 -1.06 -39.75 -0.05
N TRP A 100 0.15 -39.24 0.17
CA TRP A 100 1.28 -39.47 -0.75
C TRP A 100 1.69 -40.95 -0.81
N ASN A 101 1.67 -41.66 0.31
CA ASN A 101 1.92 -43.11 0.33
C ASN A 101 0.90 -43.92 -0.49
N LYS A 102 -0.33 -43.41 -0.67
CA LYS A 102 -1.36 -44.03 -1.53
C LYS A 102 -1.15 -43.75 -3.02
N LEU A 103 -0.45 -42.67 -3.36
CA LEU A 103 -0.18 -42.26 -4.74
C LEU A 103 1.08 -42.91 -5.31
N THR A 104 2.00 -43.31 -4.44
CA THR A 104 3.27 -43.97 -4.82
C THR A 104 3.22 -45.49 -4.66
N SER A 105 2.07 -46.08 -4.32
CA SER A 105 1.86 -47.52 -4.15
C SER A 105 1.07 -48.14 -5.29
#